data_AF-A0A317F6Y1-F1
#
_entry.id   AF-A0A317F6Y1-F1
#
_cell.length_a   1.000
_cell.length_b   1.000
_cell.length_c   1.000
_cell.angle_alpha   90.00
_cell.angle_beta   90.00
_cell.angle_gamma   90.00
#
_symmetry.space_group_name_H-M   'P 1'
#
loop_
_entity.id
_entity.type
_entity.pdbx_description
1 polymer ?
#
loop_
_entity_poly.entity_id
_entity_poly.type
_entity_poly.pdbx_seq_one_letter_code
_entity_poly.pdbx_strand_id
1 'polypeptide(L)'
;MKGKPDPFDNYTLPIHNSFTESKSDDECSNTNFSSKLVKLTAAFDRVKLQESLNIELQGTSVLIAKNSRNEPCGNLVSVYNGKIISCIGKGKKFKAIVVDLDGMVTVRCV
;
A
#
# COMPACT_ATOMS: atom_id res chain seq x y z
N MET A 1 -8.16 -8.90 -39.11
CA MET A 1 -7.66 -9.74 -38.01
C MET A 1 -7.40 -8.83 -36.82
N LYS A 2 -8.26 -8.82 -35.80
CA LYS A 2 -8.10 -7.98 -34.60
C LYS A 2 -7.14 -8.68 -33.64
N GLY A 3 -6.05 -8.01 -33.30
CA GLY A 3 -5.02 -8.51 -32.38
C GLY A 3 -5.62 -8.83 -31.01
N LYS A 4 -5.19 -9.95 -30.42
CA LYS A 4 -5.46 -10.28 -29.02
C LYS A 4 -4.80 -9.19 -28.15
N PRO A 5 -5.51 -8.61 -27.17
CA PRO A 5 -4.87 -7.80 -26.14
C PRO A 5 -4.02 -8.69 -25.24
N ASP A 6 -2.79 -8.24 -24.93
CA ASP A 6 -1.87 -8.88 -24.00
C ASP A 6 -2.45 -8.91 -22.56
N PRO A 7 -2.26 -9.98 -21.79
CA PRO A 7 -2.87 -10.15 -20.46
C PRO A 7 -2.22 -9.29 -19.36
N PHE A 8 -1.33 -8.36 -19.69
CA PHE A 8 -0.61 -7.51 -18.73
C PHE A 8 -0.93 -6.02 -18.85
N ASP A 9 -1.81 -5.63 -19.79
CA ASP A 9 -2.22 -4.24 -19.92
C ASP A 9 -3.37 -3.91 -18.95
N ASN A 10 -3.18 -2.81 -18.22
CA ASN A 10 -4.19 -2.03 -17.48
C ASN A 10 -4.65 -2.51 -16.11
N TYR A 11 -3.84 -2.21 -15.08
CA TYR A 11 -4.38 -1.73 -13.80
C TYR A 11 -3.52 -0.61 -13.20
N THR A 12 -3.38 0.50 -13.92
CA THR A 12 -3.11 1.79 -13.24
C THR A 12 -4.47 2.41 -12.92
N LEU A 13 -5.12 1.90 -11.88
CA LEU A 13 -6.32 2.54 -11.36
C LEU A 13 -5.95 3.95 -10.89
N PRO A 14 -6.81 4.96 -11.13
CA PRO A 14 -6.55 6.32 -10.69
C PRO A 14 -6.43 6.34 -9.17
N ILE A 15 -5.22 6.64 -8.70
CA ILE A 15 -4.96 6.84 -7.28
C ILE A 15 -5.65 8.16 -6.90
N HIS A 16 -6.81 8.09 -6.26
CA HIS A 16 -7.42 9.26 -5.62
C HIS A 16 -6.53 9.67 -4.43
N ASN A 17 -5.53 10.49 -4.72
CA ASN A 17 -4.64 11.08 -3.73
C ASN A 17 -5.36 12.26 -3.07
N SER A 18 -6.08 11.99 -1.99
CA SER A 18 -6.57 13.08 -1.14
C SER A 18 -5.45 13.50 -0.19
N PHE A 19 -4.61 14.44 -0.62
CA PHE A 19 -3.68 15.11 0.27
C PHE A 19 -4.42 16.14 1.10
N THR A 20 -4.37 15.99 2.42
CA THR A 20 -4.49 17.12 3.32
C THR A 20 -3.09 17.61 3.65
N GLU A 21 -2.66 18.71 3.03
CA GLU A 21 -1.47 19.45 3.43
C GLU A 21 -1.70 20.06 4.82
N SER A 22 -1.44 19.27 5.86
CA SER A 22 -1.41 19.77 7.23
C SER A 22 0.02 20.25 7.53
N LYS A 23 0.19 21.54 7.82
CA LYS A 23 1.45 22.12 8.29
C LYS A 23 1.83 21.48 9.64
N SER A 24 2.59 20.40 9.61
CA SER A 24 3.17 19.72 10.77
C SER A 24 4.63 19.42 10.42
N ASP A 25 5.54 19.65 11.36
CA ASP A 25 7.00 19.57 11.19
C ASP A 25 7.52 18.16 10.83
N ASP A 26 6.64 17.15 10.75
CA ASP A 26 6.97 15.79 10.36
C ASP A 26 6.21 15.37 9.09
N GLU A 27 6.86 15.57 7.94
CA GLU A 27 6.34 15.22 6.62
C GLU A 27 5.84 13.76 6.52
N CYS A 28 6.34 12.85 7.37
CA CYS A 28 5.95 11.45 7.39
C CYS A 28 4.52 11.23 7.88
N SER A 29 4.10 11.98 8.90
CA SER A 29 2.78 11.86 9.54
C SER A 29 1.63 12.30 8.62
N ASN A 30 1.92 13.12 7.61
CA ASN A 30 0.94 13.62 6.64
C ASN A 30 0.78 12.72 5.41
N THR A 31 1.43 11.55 5.38
CA THR A 31 1.39 10.65 4.22
C THR A 31 0.25 9.65 4.38
N ASN A 32 -0.92 10.03 3.88
CA ASN A 32 -2.11 9.19 3.82
C ASN A 32 -2.57 9.04 2.37
N PHE A 33 -2.75 7.82 1.88
CA PHE A 33 -3.22 7.57 0.52
C PHE A 33 -3.85 6.19 0.37
N SER A 34 -4.71 6.04 -0.61
CA SER A 34 -5.25 4.73 -1.00
C SER A 34 -4.36 4.11 -2.08
N SER A 35 -4.19 2.80 -2.05
CA SER A 35 -3.43 2.06 -3.05
C SER A 35 -3.98 0.66 -3.20
N LYS A 36 -3.77 0.05 -4.36
CA LYS A 36 -4.07 -1.34 -4.61
C LYS A 36 -2.82 -2.17 -4.34
N LEU A 37 -2.96 -3.21 -3.53
CA LEU A 37 -1.94 -4.23 -3.37
C LEU A 37 -1.82 -5.04 -4.66
N VAL A 38 -0.59 -5.23 -5.13
CA VAL A 38 -0.28 -6.09 -6.27
C VAL A 38 0.34 -7.40 -5.80
N LYS A 39 0.26 -8.44 -6.64
CA LYS A 39 0.77 -9.78 -6.30
C LYS A 39 0.18 -10.29 -4.97
N LEU A 40 -1.15 -10.17 -4.85
CA LEU A 40 -1.89 -10.68 -3.69
C LEU A 40 -1.56 -12.16 -3.46
N THR A 41 -1.48 -12.55 -2.20
CA THR A 41 -1.24 -13.95 -1.80
C THR A 41 -2.48 -14.54 -1.16
N ALA A 42 -2.49 -15.86 -0.92
CA ALA A 42 -3.55 -16.54 -0.17
C ALA A 42 -3.74 -16.01 1.27
N ALA A 43 -2.79 -15.25 1.82
CA ALA A 43 -2.97 -14.61 3.11
C ALA A 43 -3.93 -13.42 3.03
N PHE A 44 -4.07 -12.78 1.87
CA PHE A 44 -5.04 -11.69 1.67
C PHE A 44 -6.48 -12.20 1.68
N ASP A 45 -6.76 -13.41 1.19
CA ASP A 45 -8.11 -13.99 1.27
C ASP A 45 -8.60 -14.20 2.72
N ARG A 46 -7.69 -14.14 3.69
CA ARG A 46 -7.98 -14.27 5.13
C ARG A 46 -8.14 -12.92 5.83
N VAL A 47 -7.86 -11.81 5.14
CA VAL A 47 -8.03 -10.47 5.71
C VAL A 47 -9.50 -10.06 5.67
N LYS A 48 -9.92 -9.24 6.63
CA LYS A 48 -11.27 -8.69 6.66
C LYS A 48 -11.27 -7.23 6.23
N LEU A 49 -12.43 -6.76 5.77
CA LEU A 49 -12.67 -5.33 5.60
C LEU A 49 -12.36 -4.59 6.91
N GLN A 50 -11.71 -3.44 6.82
CA GLN A 50 -11.18 -2.64 7.92
C GLN A 50 -10.05 -3.29 8.75
N GLU A 51 -9.56 -4.47 8.36
CA GLU A 51 -8.38 -5.04 9.01
C GLU A 51 -7.14 -4.17 8.76
N SER A 52 -6.31 -4.03 9.79
CA SER A 52 -5.04 -3.33 9.70
C SER A 52 -3.94 -4.28 9.26
N LEU A 53 -3.27 -3.94 8.17
CA LEU A 53 -2.05 -4.56 7.70
C LEU A 53 -0.84 -3.73 8.13
N ASN A 54 0.25 -4.38 8.50
CA ASN A 54 1.53 -3.72 8.74
C ASN A 54 2.22 -3.49 7.40
N ILE A 55 2.78 -2.29 7.20
CA ILE A 55 3.61 -1.99 6.04
C ILE A 55 5.07 -2.09 6.44
N GLU A 56 5.82 -2.94 5.74
CA GLU A 56 7.23 -3.15 5.99
C GLU A 56 8.05 -3.03 4.71
N LEU A 57 9.32 -2.67 4.86
CA LEU A 57 10.28 -2.67 3.77
C LEU A 57 10.86 -4.08 3.59
N GLN A 58 10.61 -4.68 2.45
CA GLN A 58 11.27 -5.89 1.99
C GLN A 58 12.45 -5.49 1.08
N GLY A 59 13.66 -5.79 1.52
CA GLY A 59 14.88 -5.36 0.83
C GLY A 59 15.09 -3.85 0.93
N THR A 60 15.34 -3.18 -0.19
CA THR A 60 15.67 -1.75 -0.23
C THR A 60 14.58 -0.85 -0.83
N SER A 61 13.63 -1.41 -1.58
CA SER A 61 12.67 -0.61 -2.36
C SER A 61 11.25 -1.14 -2.41
N VAL A 62 10.99 -2.34 -1.89
CA VAL A 62 9.67 -2.97 -1.99
C VAL A 62 8.94 -2.85 -0.65
N LEU A 63 7.78 -2.19 -0.65
CA LEU A 63 6.91 -2.15 0.50
C LEU A 63 5.92 -3.31 0.42
N ILE A 64 5.85 -4.10 1.48
CA ILE A 64 4.96 -5.25 1.61
C ILE A 64 3.94 -5.01 2.71
N ALA A 65 2.68 -5.35 2.44
CA ALA A 65 1.63 -5.38 3.43
C ALA A 65 1.58 -6.78 4.08
N LYS A 66 1.52 -6.84 5.40
CA LYS A 66 1.40 -8.09 6.17
C LYS A 66 0.20 -8.06 7.09
N ASN A 67 -0.53 -9.17 7.20
CA ASN A 67 -1.65 -9.27 8.14
C ASN A 67 -1.18 -9.33 9.60
N SER A 68 -2.14 -9.46 10.52
CA SER A 68 -1.89 -9.63 11.97
C SER A 68 -1.04 -10.85 12.34
N ARG A 69 -0.94 -11.85 11.46
CA ARG A 69 -0.11 -13.06 11.62
C ARG A 69 1.28 -12.92 10.99
N ASN A 70 1.64 -11.72 10.54
CA ASN A 70 2.88 -11.43 9.83
C ASN A 70 3.01 -12.17 8.47
N GLU A 71 1.89 -12.63 7.90
CA GLU A 71 1.87 -13.25 6.58
C GLU A 71 1.79 -12.17 5.50
N PRO A 72 2.59 -12.26 4.42
CA PRO A 72 2.60 -11.27 3.35
C PRO A 72 1.31 -11.32 2.55
N CYS A 73 0.61 -10.20 2.44
CA CYS A 73 -0.67 -10.07 1.73
C CYS A 73 -0.51 -9.53 0.31
N GLY A 74 0.56 -8.79 0.02
CA GLY A 74 0.82 -8.21 -1.30
C GLY A 74 1.77 -7.01 -1.21
N ASN A 75 2.18 -6.50 -2.36
CA ASN A 75 3.11 -5.38 -2.45
C ASN A 75 2.36 -4.07 -2.67
N LEU A 76 2.83 -3.01 -2.02
CA LEU A 76 2.31 -1.66 -2.20
C LEU A 76 2.97 -1.00 -3.43
N VAL A 77 2.14 -0.54 -4.36
CA VAL A 77 2.60 0.23 -5.53
C VAL A 77 2.04 1.65 -5.42
N SER A 78 2.93 2.60 -5.18
CA SER A 78 2.56 4.01 -5.04
C SER A 78 3.73 4.91 -5.39
N VAL A 79 3.41 6.09 -5.94
CA VAL A 79 4.37 7.19 -6.14
C VAL A 79 4.95 7.69 -4.81
N TYR A 80 4.32 7.38 -3.68
CA TYR A 80 4.78 7.73 -2.34
C TYR A 80 5.73 6.71 -1.70
N ASN A 81 6.03 5.59 -2.36
CA ASN A 81 6.90 4.56 -1.79
C ASN A 81 8.25 5.13 -1.36
N GLY A 82 8.86 6.01 -2.16
CA GLY A 82 10.12 6.67 -1.79
C GLY A 82 10.03 7.47 -0.48
N LYS A 83 8.93 8.20 -0.29
CA LYS A 83 8.66 8.95 0.95
C LYS A 83 8.45 8.01 2.14
N ILE A 84 7.65 6.98 1.98
CA ILE A 84 7.39 5.98 3.05
C ILE A 84 8.69 5.27 3.44
N ILE A 85 9.51 4.85 2.48
CA ILE A 85 10.80 4.20 2.74
C ILE A 85 11.72 5.13 3.55
N SER A 86 11.83 6.39 3.14
CA SER A 86 12.59 7.40 3.88
C SER A 86 12.09 7.55 5.32
N CYS A 87 10.76 7.57 5.52
CA CYS A 87 10.13 7.65 6.83
C CYS A 87 10.36 6.41 7.69
N ILE A 88 10.27 5.20 7.12
CA ILE A 88 10.61 3.95 7.80
C ILE A 88 12.09 3.97 8.24
N GLY A 89 12.99 4.47 7.40
CA GLY A 89 14.40 4.68 7.74
C GLY A 89 14.61 5.64 8.93
N LYS A 90 13.68 6.57 9.16
CA LYS A 90 13.64 7.47 10.33
C LYS A 90 12.92 6.85 11.55
N GLY A 91 12.58 5.56 11.50
CA GLY A 91 11.91 4.85 12.59
C GLY A 91 10.39 4.98 12.62
N LYS A 92 9.76 5.57 11.59
CA LYS A 92 8.30 5.66 11.49
C LYS A 92 7.69 4.32 11.09
N LYS A 93 6.45 4.09 11.52
CA LYS A 93 5.69 2.89 11.18
C LYS A 93 4.49 3.28 10.35
N PHE A 94 4.14 2.41 9.41
CA PHE A 94 2.97 2.60 8.56
C PHE A 94 2.07 1.39 8.68
N LYS A 95 0.76 1.67 8.65
CA LYS A 95 -0.29 0.66 8.59
C LYS A 95 -1.18 0.94 7.40
N ALA A 96 -1.67 -0.12 6.79
CA ALA A 96 -2.71 -0.05 5.76
C ALA A 96 -4.02 -0.58 6.32
N ILE A 97 -5.14 0.02 5.96
CA ILE A 97 -6.47 -0.46 6.31
C ILE A 97 -7.11 -1.02 5.06
N VAL A 98 -7.60 -2.26 5.11
CA VAL A 98 -8.32 -2.87 3.99
C VAL A 98 -9.64 -2.13 3.78
N VAL A 99 -9.80 -1.52 2.61
CA VAL A 99 -11.05 -0.83 2.21
C VAL A 99 -11.85 -1.63 1.19
N ASP A 100 -11.24 -2.63 0.57
CA ASP A 100 -11.89 -3.59 -0.33
C ASP A 100 -11.14 -4.94 -0.32
N LEU A 101 -11.87 -6.05 -0.49
CA LEU A 101 -11.34 -7.41 -0.65
C LEU A 101 -10.77 -7.68 -2.06
N ASP A 102 -10.81 -6.70 -2.96
CA ASP A 102 -10.07 -6.73 -4.24
C ASP A 102 -8.64 -6.16 -4.14
N GLY A 103 -8.13 -5.96 -2.91
CA GLY A 103 -6.76 -5.49 -2.66
C GLY A 103 -6.61 -4.00 -2.41
N MET A 104 -7.71 -3.24 -2.32
CA MET A 104 -7.64 -1.80 -2.05
C MET A 104 -7.40 -1.57 -0.55
N VAL A 105 -6.43 -0.70 -0.25
CA VAL A 105 -6.05 -0.35 1.11
C VAL A 105 -5.79 1.15 1.28
N THR A 106 -6.01 1.70 2.46
CA THR A 106 -5.62 3.06 2.84
C THR A 106 -4.40 3.01 3.76
N VAL A 107 -3.28 3.58 3.31
CA VAL A 107 -2.01 3.62 4.04
C VAL A 107 -1.90 4.89 4.86
N ARG A 108 -1.42 4.78 6.10
CA ARG A 108 -1.18 5.89 7.03
C ARG A 108 0.01 5.64 7.96
N CYS A 109 0.68 6.71 8.39
CA CYS A 109 1.67 6.67 9.46
C CYS A 109 0.98 6.41 10.81
N VAL A 110 1.61 5.67 11.72
CA VAL A 110 1.11 5.36 13.08
C VAL A 110 2.18 5.48 14.15
#